data_AF-A0A060BW76-F1
#
_entry.id   AF-A0A060BW76-F1
#
_cell.length_a   1.000
_cell.length_b   1.000
_cell.length_c   1.000
_cell.angle_alpha   90.00
_cell.angle_beta   90.00
_cell.angle_gamma   90.00
#
_symmetry.space_group_name_H-M   'P 1'
#
loop_
_entity.id
_entity.type
_entity.pdbx_description
1 polymer ?
#
loop_
_entity_poly.entity_id
_entity_poly.type
_entity_poly.pdbx_seq_one_letter_code
_entity_poly.pdbx_strand_id
1 'polypeptide(L)'
;MGGLGIKNGRAEKALESVHERLNTPHGSVLLDPPFSHYYPEYGEISTYPEGYKENGGIFCHNNPWIIIAETVVGHPERAWEYYKQIARPSAKTSPRSTGWN
;
A
#
# COMPACT_ATOMS: atom_id res chain seq x y z
N MET A 1 11.28 10.17 4.97
CA MET A 1 11.06 10.76 3.62
C MET A 1 11.96 11.97 3.45
N GLY A 2 12.72 12.06 2.35
CA GLY A 2 13.83 13.02 2.19
C GLY A 2 13.51 14.35 1.50
N GLY A 3 12.22 14.68 1.29
CA GLY A 3 11.80 15.94 0.67
C GLY A 3 12.10 16.10 -0.83
N LEU A 4 12.59 15.03 -1.49
CA LEU A 4 12.91 15.03 -2.91
C LEU A 4 11.63 15.12 -3.75
N GLY A 5 11.67 15.93 -4.81
CA GLY A 5 10.57 16.04 -5.77
C GLY A 5 9.40 16.94 -5.32
N ILE A 6 9.44 17.53 -4.12
CA ILE A 6 8.36 18.41 -3.63
C ILE A 6 8.30 19.71 -4.43
N LYS A 7 9.43 20.43 -4.55
CA LYS A 7 9.47 21.76 -5.19
C LYS A 7 9.19 21.77 -6.69
N ASN A 8 9.34 20.62 -7.35
CA ASN A 8 9.16 20.49 -8.81
C ASN A 8 7.95 19.61 -9.18
N GLY A 9 7.07 19.31 -8.23
CA GLY A 9 5.82 18.56 -8.45
C GLY A 9 5.98 17.08 -8.77
N ARG A 10 7.20 16.52 -8.72
CA ARG A 10 7.42 15.09 -8.99
C ARG A 10 6.90 14.20 -7.87
N ALA A 11 6.97 14.65 -6.63
CA ALA A 11 6.42 13.92 -5.49
C ALA A 11 4.89 13.75 -5.63
N GLU A 12 4.21 14.84 -5.99
CA GLU A 12 2.78 14.88 -6.27
C GLU A 12 2.40 13.88 -7.38
N LYS A 13 3.07 14.00 -8.53
CA LYS A 13 2.82 13.12 -9.67
C LYS A 13 3.07 11.64 -9.35
N ALA A 14 4.10 11.34 -8.56
CA ALA A 14 4.41 9.98 -8.14
C ALA A 14 3.32 9.41 -7.23
N LEU A 15 2.84 10.18 -6.25
CA LEU A 15 1.78 9.75 -5.34
C LEU A 15 0.45 9.57 -6.05
N GLU A 16 0.12 10.42 -7.03
CA GLU A 16 -1.07 10.23 -7.85
C GLU A 16 -0.97 8.93 -8.67
N SER A 17 0.19 8.65 -9.27
CA SER A 17 0.39 7.38 -9.99
C SER A 17 0.30 6.15 -9.07
N VAL A 18 0.75 6.25 -7.82
CA VAL A 18 0.56 5.19 -6.81
C VAL A 18 -0.92 4.99 -6.52
N HIS A 19 -1.66 6.09 -6.30
CA HIS A 19 -3.08 6.02 -6.00
C HIS A 19 -3.91 5.46 -7.16
N GLU A 20 -3.62 5.86 -8.40
CA GLU A 20 -4.34 5.39 -9.58
C GLU A 20 -4.04 3.92 -9.91
N ARG A 21 -2.79 3.48 -9.74
CA ARG A 21 -2.34 2.17 -10.26
C ARG A 21 -2.23 1.08 -9.21
N LEU A 22 -1.84 1.44 -7.98
CA LEU A 22 -1.45 0.46 -6.96
C LEU A 22 -2.46 0.38 -5.81
N ASN A 23 -3.29 1.40 -5.61
CA ASN A 23 -4.27 1.43 -4.52
C ASN A 23 -5.38 0.39 -4.74
N THR A 24 -5.77 -0.28 -3.65
CA THR A 24 -6.93 -1.19 -3.62
C THR A 24 -7.70 -1.01 -2.31
N PRO A 25 -8.93 -1.51 -2.18
CA PRO A 25 -9.67 -1.46 -0.92
C PRO A 25 -8.98 -2.15 0.28
N HIS A 26 -7.94 -2.95 0.04
CA HIS A 26 -7.20 -3.72 1.05
C HIS A 26 -5.79 -3.20 1.33
N GLY A 27 -5.37 -2.13 0.65
CA GLY A 27 -4.02 -1.56 0.71
C GLY A 27 -3.37 -1.50 -0.68
N SER A 28 -2.21 -0.88 -0.75
CA SER A 28 -1.45 -0.76 -2.00
C SER A 28 -0.64 -2.01 -2.31
N VAL A 29 -0.69 -2.47 -3.55
CA VAL A 29 0.18 -3.55 -4.06
C VAL A 29 1.62 -3.07 -4.24
N LEU A 30 2.58 -3.99 -4.20
CA LEU A 30 4.00 -3.66 -4.33
C LEU A 30 4.38 -3.16 -5.74
N LEU A 31 3.77 -3.72 -6.78
CA LEU A 31 4.01 -3.37 -8.19
C LEU A 31 2.82 -3.78 -9.07
N ASP A 32 2.68 -3.09 -10.21
CA ASP A 32 1.68 -3.36 -11.24
C ASP A 32 2.24 -3.00 -12.64
N PRO A 33 2.14 -3.89 -13.65
CA PRO A 33 1.56 -5.24 -13.59
C PRO A 33 2.50 -6.24 -12.91
N PRO A 34 1.96 -7.32 -12.28
CA PRO A 34 2.78 -8.42 -11.78
C PRO A 34 3.46 -9.19 -12.92
N PHE A 35 4.58 -9.85 -12.60
CA PHE A 35 5.31 -10.69 -13.55
C PHE A 35 4.58 -12.02 -13.78
N SER A 36 4.32 -12.36 -15.04
CA SER A 36 3.66 -13.61 -15.46
C SER A 36 4.64 -14.75 -15.80
N HIS A 37 5.93 -14.43 -15.87
CA HIS A 37 7.02 -15.36 -16.21
C HIS A 37 8.22 -15.08 -15.31
N TYR A 38 9.09 -16.08 -15.19
CA TYR A 38 10.38 -15.90 -14.53
C TYR A 38 11.36 -15.15 -15.45
N TYR A 39 11.93 -14.07 -14.92
CA TYR A 39 12.93 -13.23 -15.57
C TYR A 39 14.24 -13.31 -14.76
N PRO A 40 15.26 -14.04 -15.22
CA PRO A 40 16.53 -14.20 -14.51
C PRO A 40 17.21 -12.86 -14.14
N GLU A 41 17.05 -11.84 -14.96
CA GLU A 41 17.57 -10.49 -14.75
C GLU A 41 16.91 -9.74 -13.58
N TYR A 42 15.69 -10.12 -13.20
CA TYR A 42 14.95 -9.54 -12.06
C TYR A 42 15.06 -10.40 -10.80
N GLY A 43 15.45 -11.67 -10.96
CA GLY A 43 15.65 -12.60 -9.86
C GLY A 43 14.34 -13.08 -9.23
N GLU A 44 14.39 -13.36 -7.93
CA GLU A 44 13.34 -14.09 -7.19
C GLU A 44 11.96 -13.42 -7.27
N ILE A 45 11.89 -12.10 -7.41
CA ILE A 45 10.63 -11.35 -7.50
C ILE A 45 9.70 -11.86 -8.62
N SER A 46 10.26 -12.43 -9.68
CA SER A 46 9.50 -12.96 -10.83
C SER A 46 9.17 -14.44 -10.73
N THR A 47 9.54 -15.10 -9.63
CA THR A 47 9.26 -16.53 -9.39
C THR A 47 7.91 -16.77 -8.71
N TYR A 48 7.41 -15.77 -7.97
CA TYR A 48 6.14 -15.86 -7.28
C TYR A 48 4.96 -15.75 -8.24
N PRO A 49 3.84 -16.45 -8.00
CA PRO A 49 2.60 -16.21 -8.73
C PRO A 49 2.14 -14.75 -8.65
N GLU A 50 1.46 -14.28 -9.68
CA GLU A 50 0.92 -12.92 -9.76
C GLU A 50 0.03 -12.59 -8.54
N GLY A 51 0.28 -11.45 -7.90
CA GLY A 51 -0.45 -10.99 -6.72
C GLY A 51 0.02 -11.60 -5.39
N TYR A 52 1.05 -12.46 -5.39
CA TYR A 52 1.60 -13.05 -4.18
C TYR A 52 2.96 -12.48 -3.83
N LYS A 53 3.18 -12.33 -2.52
CA LYS A 53 4.48 -11.95 -1.94
C LYS A 53 5.00 -10.66 -2.59
N GLU A 54 6.25 -10.63 -3.05
CA GLU A 54 6.86 -9.48 -3.71
C GLU A 54 6.35 -9.27 -5.15
N ASN A 55 5.66 -10.24 -5.76
CA ASN A 55 5.13 -10.09 -7.12
C ASN A 55 3.73 -9.50 -7.13
N GLY A 56 3.61 -8.20 -6.85
CA GLY A 56 2.33 -7.49 -6.90
C GLY A 56 1.38 -7.82 -5.74
N GLY A 57 1.86 -8.44 -4.66
CA GLY A 57 1.10 -8.61 -3.44
C GLY A 57 0.95 -7.31 -2.63
N ILE A 58 -0.07 -7.25 -1.78
CA ILE A 58 -0.22 -6.17 -0.79
C ILE A 58 0.76 -6.43 0.35
N PHE A 59 1.83 -5.64 0.38
CA PHE A 59 2.92 -5.77 1.33
C PHE A 59 2.78 -4.73 2.45
N CYS A 60 2.05 -5.05 3.52
CA CYS A 60 1.66 -4.08 4.56
C CYS A 60 2.83 -3.28 5.17
N HIS A 61 4.05 -3.83 5.16
CA HIS A 61 5.24 -3.13 5.67
C HIS A 61 5.51 -1.80 4.94
N ASN A 62 5.32 -1.74 3.61
CA ASN A 62 5.67 -0.56 2.81
C ASN A 62 4.55 0.51 2.78
N ASN A 63 3.31 0.10 3.07
CA ASN A 63 2.14 0.99 2.99
C ASN A 63 2.27 2.20 3.92
N PRO A 64 2.79 2.08 5.16
CA PRO A 64 3.13 3.21 6.02
C PRO A 64 4.05 4.26 5.39
N TRP A 65 4.93 3.89 4.46
CA TRP A 65 5.77 4.88 3.78
C TRP A 65 4.97 5.75 2.80
N ILE A 66 3.97 5.19 2.13
CA ILE A 66 3.02 5.94 1.31
C ILE A 66 2.19 6.86 2.22
N ILE A 67 1.71 6.37 3.36
CA ILE A 67 0.98 7.18 4.36
C ILE A 67 1.84 8.38 4.80
N ILE A 68 3.11 8.17 5.15
CA ILE A 68 4.04 9.24 5.52
C ILE A 68 4.30 10.19 4.34
N ALA A 69 4.38 9.68 3.11
CA ALA A 69 4.59 10.52 1.94
C ALA A 69 3.40 11.45 1.68
N GLU A 70 2.17 10.94 1.77
CA GLU A 70 0.93 11.71 1.66
C GLU A 70 0.84 12.80 2.74
N THR A 71 1.24 12.51 3.98
CA THR A 71 1.27 13.55 5.03
C THR A 71 2.33 14.63 4.76
N VAL A 72 3.48 14.27 4.20
CA VAL A 72 4.56 15.22 3.86
C VAL A 72 4.16 16.15 2.72
N VAL A 73 3.39 15.69 1.73
CA VAL A 73 2.90 16.56 0.63
C VAL A 73 1.62 17.32 0.99
N GLY A 74 0.96 16.97 2.10
CA GLY A 74 -0.20 17.70 2.62
C GLY A 74 -1.56 17.08 2.28
N HIS A 75 -1.64 15.76 2.13
CA HIS A 75 -2.87 15.02 1.83
C HIS A 75 -3.38 14.20 3.03
N PRO A 76 -3.98 14.84 4.04
CA PRO A 76 -4.42 14.14 5.26
C PRO A 76 -5.52 13.10 4.98
N GLU A 77 -6.47 13.40 4.10
CA GLU A 77 -7.58 12.47 3.77
C GLU A 77 -7.07 11.20 3.08
N ARG A 78 -6.12 11.36 2.15
CA ARG A 78 -5.52 10.22 1.41
C ARG A 78 -4.63 9.39 2.33
N ALA A 79 -3.86 10.03 3.21
CA ALA A 79 -3.12 9.34 4.26
C ALA A 79 -4.05 8.51 5.18
N TRP A 80 -5.19 9.09 5.56
CA TRP A 80 -6.19 8.41 6.38
C TRP A 80 -6.89 7.26 5.65
N GLU A 81 -7.16 7.41 4.36
CA GLU A 81 -7.66 6.33 3.51
C GLU A 81 -6.74 5.11 3.53
N TYR A 82 -5.46 5.29 3.18
CA TYR A 82 -4.47 4.21 3.18
C TYR A 82 -4.33 3.54 4.56
N TYR A 83 -4.34 4.33 5.64
CA TYR A 83 -4.30 3.78 7.00
C TYR A 83 -5.48 2.84 7.27
N LYS A 84 -6.71 3.26 6.94
CA LYS A 84 -7.92 2.45 7.17
C LYS A 84 -7.93 1.15 6.38
N GLN A 85 -7.34 1.15 5.17
CA GLN A 85 -7.29 -0.04 4.32
C GLN A 85 -6.45 -1.15 4.96
N ILE A 86 -5.30 -0.82 5.57
CA ILE A 86 -4.38 -1.81 6.16
C ILE A 86 -4.63 -2.08 7.65
N ALA A 87 -5.21 -1.13 8.38
CA ALA A 87 -5.46 -1.22 9.82
C ALA A 87 -6.94 -1.48 10.15
N ARG A 88 -7.70 -2.07 9.21
CA ARG A 88 -9.12 -2.36 9.44
C ARG A 88 -9.26 -3.32 10.63
N PRO A 89 -10.07 -2.99 11.66
CA PRO A 89 -10.42 -3.97 12.68
C PRO A 89 -11.04 -5.18 11.99
N SER A 90 -10.66 -6.39 12.41
CA SER A 90 -11.29 -7.60 11.88
C SER A 90 -12.81 -7.41 11.92
N ALA A 91 -13.53 -7.73 10.84
CA ALA A 91 -14.99 -7.59 10.74
C ALA A 91 -15.77 -8.46 11.75
N LYS A 92 -15.10 -8.98 12.78
CA LYS A 92 -15.59 -9.86 13.84
C LYS A 92 -15.00 -9.45 15.19
N THR A 93 -15.12 -8.18 15.60
CA THR A 93 -15.38 -7.98 17.03
C THR A 93 -16.83 -8.38 17.26
N SER A 94 -17.06 -9.67 17.55
CA SER A 94 -18.31 -10.04 18.21
C SER A 94 -18.42 -9.15 19.46
N PRO A 95 -19.62 -8.69 19.85
CA PRO A 95 -19.77 -8.15 21.19
C PRO A 95 -19.25 -9.25 22.12
N ARG A 96 -18.17 -9.00 22.86
CA ARG A 96 -17.81 -9.86 23.97
C ARG A 96 -19.03 -9.78 24.88
N SER A 97 -19.79 -10.86 24.98
CA SER A 97 -20.88 -10.98 25.93
C SER A 97 -20.27 -10.74 27.31
N THR A 98 -20.46 -9.55 27.86
CA THR A 98 -20.22 -9.26 29.26
C THR A 98 -21.32 -9.95 30.04
N GLY A 99 -21.20 -11.28 30.15
CA GLY A 99 -21.99 -12.12 31.03
C GLY A 99 -21.34 -12.12 32.41
N TRP A 100 -21.67 -11.11 33.20
CA TRP A 100 -21.64 -11.15 34.66
C TRP A 100 -22.88 -10.40 35.13
N ASN A 101 -24.00 -11.14 35.15
CA ASN A 101 -25.13 -10.87 36.04
C ASN A 101 -25.02 -11.89 37.17
#